data_AF-A0A3N5WSE6-F1
#
_entry.id   AF-A0A3N5WSE6-F1
#
_cell.length_a   1.000
_cell.length_b   1.000
_cell.length_c   1.000
_cell.angle_alpha   90.00
_cell.angle_beta   90.00
_cell.angle_gamma   90.00
#
_symmetry.space_group_name_H-M   'P 1'
#
loop_
_entity.id
_entity.type
_entity.pdbx_description
1 polymer ?
#
loop_
_entity_poly.entity_id
_entity_poly.type
_entity_poly.pdbx_seq_one_letter_code
_entity_poly.pdbx_strand_id
1 'polypeptide(L)'
;MKRSPKEPRSGEAVTITAKVTDPDGVKTVTLMYQLVDPGNYIARLDPQYGTTWTSVAMHDDGLGGDALLQDGIFTVQLPTSLQIHRRLIRYKIFAMDDPGAAAFVPYSDDPQPNFAYFVYDGVPAWRGAVQPGVTPVIEYPAEVMRSLPVYHLISKKADVEDCTWFSKDGSDLFRWWGTLVYDGEVYDHIRYRMRGGVWRHSMAKNMFKFDFNRGHYFQARDDYGNKYATKWNRLDFSACIQQGSFGQRGEQGMFEALSFRMFNLAGCPASKTNYLQFRIIDEPYEDGERNAAHAPLTTKGTQYDGDFWGLYMTIEQMDGRFLDEHGLPDGNLFKMDNAYPGGFDKNNQGPTQPADNSDLEVVRGMYSSNPSAQWWSQNVNLDAYYAYVAIYQAVHHGDITSKNWFLYHHPQTDQWWQLPWDLDLTWTTYYGNNDPSDPFSRAGIFYNAALDLEKRNRIREVVDLLFNVEQTGQLIDDYAAIINDPAGGLSIVDADRAMWDYHWVMADAACGRYRDNCGSDKAGQGRFYQEAVDRRYERSFEGMVKVMK
;
A
#
# COMPACT_ATOMS: atom_id res chain seq x y z
N MET A 1 24.54 15.58 -5.51
CA MET A 1 24.13 15.16 -6.86
C MET A 1 22.78 15.77 -7.17
N LYS A 2 22.51 16.14 -8.43
CA LYS A 2 21.20 16.56 -8.92
C LYS A 2 20.91 15.92 -10.28
N ARG A 3 19.62 15.74 -10.58
CA ARG A 3 19.12 15.27 -11.88
C ARG A 3 18.04 16.23 -12.37
N SER A 4 18.04 16.54 -13.67
CA SER A 4 16.98 17.32 -14.31
C SER A 4 16.68 16.79 -15.73
N PRO A 5 15.39 16.62 -16.11
CA PRO A 5 14.21 16.75 -15.27
C PRO A 5 14.10 15.63 -14.21
N LYS A 6 13.24 15.83 -13.21
CA LYS A 6 12.95 14.79 -12.21
C LYS A 6 12.20 13.62 -12.86
N GLU A 7 11.25 13.92 -13.74
CA GLU A 7 10.38 12.98 -14.45
C GLU A 7 10.52 13.21 -15.96
N PRO A 8 11.54 12.60 -16.59
CA PRO A 8 11.75 12.77 -18.03
C PRO A 8 10.66 12.08 -18.85
N ARG A 9 10.30 12.74 -19.96
CA ARG A 9 9.52 12.15 -21.05
C ARG A 9 10.43 11.58 -22.14
N SER A 10 9.83 10.78 -23.02
CA SER A 10 10.51 10.24 -24.18
C SER A 10 11.13 11.36 -25.02
N GLY A 11 12.41 11.21 -25.37
CA GLY A 11 13.15 12.18 -26.17
C GLY A 11 13.60 13.46 -25.44
N GLU A 12 13.36 13.60 -24.14
CA GLU A 12 13.93 14.71 -23.35
C GLU A 12 15.39 14.44 -22.98
N ALA A 13 16.24 15.46 -22.90
CA ALA A 13 17.61 15.27 -22.45
C ALA A 13 17.64 15.23 -20.91
N VAL A 14 18.40 14.30 -20.33
CA VAL A 14 18.55 14.20 -18.86
C VAL A 14 19.95 14.66 -18.47
N THR A 15 20.01 15.73 -17.69
CA THR A 15 21.26 16.27 -17.14
C THR A 15 21.47 15.71 -15.73
N ILE A 16 22.64 15.14 -15.48
CA ILE A 16 23.05 14.65 -14.16
C ILE A 16 24.29 15.42 -13.74
N THR A 17 24.27 15.96 -12.53
CA THR A 17 25.39 16.71 -11.95
C THR A 17 25.83 16.14 -10.60
N ALA A 18 27.12 16.19 -10.33
CA ALA A 18 27.70 15.77 -9.07
C ALA A 18 28.82 16.72 -8.65
N LYS A 19 28.74 17.20 -7.41
CA LYS A 19 29.85 17.91 -6.79
C LYS A 19 30.88 16.89 -6.34
N VAL A 20 32.09 16.99 -6.89
CA VAL A 20 33.21 16.10 -6.59
C VAL A 20 34.41 16.97 -6.26
N THR A 21 35.02 16.75 -5.10
CA THR A 21 36.15 17.55 -4.61
C THR A 21 37.14 16.63 -3.93
N ASP A 22 38.42 16.83 -4.20
CA ASP A 22 39.52 16.11 -3.56
C ASP A 22 40.69 17.09 -3.34
N PRO A 23 41.32 17.14 -2.15
CA PRO A 23 42.50 17.97 -1.90
C PRO A 23 43.69 17.68 -2.82
N ASP A 24 43.82 16.43 -3.29
CA ASP A 24 44.88 15.99 -4.19
C ASP A 24 44.51 16.16 -5.68
N GLY A 25 43.35 16.75 -5.99
CA GLY A 25 42.86 16.97 -7.34
C GLY A 25 41.97 15.83 -7.85
N VAL A 26 41.00 16.17 -8.71
CA VAL A 26 40.06 15.19 -9.30
C VAL A 26 40.53 14.86 -10.71
N LYS A 27 40.93 13.60 -10.93
CA LYS A 27 41.48 13.13 -12.20
C LYS A 27 40.39 12.74 -13.20
N THR A 28 39.39 12.00 -12.75
CA THR A 28 38.27 11.59 -13.60
C THR A 28 36.98 11.42 -12.81
N VAL A 29 35.88 11.82 -13.43
CA VAL A 29 34.52 11.52 -12.99
C VAL A 29 33.78 10.87 -14.14
N THR A 30 33.22 9.70 -13.89
CA THR A 30 32.54 8.87 -14.89
C THR A 30 31.16 8.49 -14.37
N LEU A 31 30.13 8.74 -15.17
CA LEU A 31 28.80 8.19 -14.94
C LEU A 31 28.70 6.84 -15.62
N MET A 32 28.30 5.83 -14.86
CA MET A 32 27.97 4.50 -15.38
C MET A 32 26.45 4.34 -15.36
N TYR A 33 25.81 4.07 -16.50
CA TYR A 33 24.37 3.84 -16.56
C TYR A 33 24.01 2.43 -17.04
N GLN A 34 22.85 1.93 -16.60
CA GLN A 34 22.24 0.67 -17.04
C GLN A 34 20.81 0.95 -17.48
N LEU A 35 20.44 0.40 -18.64
CA LEU A 35 19.09 0.49 -19.18
C LEU A 35 18.28 -0.73 -18.76
N VAL A 36 17.05 -0.51 -18.32
CA VAL A 36 16.10 -1.55 -17.96
C VAL A 36 14.82 -1.33 -18.75
N ASP A 37 14.69 -2.08 -19.84
CA ASP A 37 13.53 -2.03 -20.75
C ASP A 37 12.30 -2.72 -20.13
N PRO A 38 11.07 -2.29 -20.50
CA PRO A 38 9.84 -2.95 -20.04
C PRO A 38 9.88 -4.46 -20.39
N GLY A 39 9.44 -5.28 -19.44
CA GLY A 39 9.51 -6.74 -19.53
C GLY A 39 10.88 -7.37 -19.28
N ASN A 40 11.93 -6.58 -19.08
CA ASN A 40 13.31 -7.05 -18.92
C ASN A 40 13.93 -6.56 -17.61
N TYR A 41 13.16 -6.63 -16.52
CA TYR A 41 13.63 -6.18 -15.21
C TYR A 41 14.89 -6.94 -14.76
N ILE A 42 15.92 -6.19 -14.37
CA ILE A 42 17.18 -6.71 -13.84
C ILE A 42 17.12 -6.58 -12.31
N ALA A 43 16.99 -7.69 -11.60
CA ALA A 43 17.02 -7.73 -10.14
C ALA A 43 18.45 -7.55 -9.61
N ARG A 44 18.57 -7.18 -8.33
CA ARG A 44 19.85 -6.83 -7.68
C ARG A 44 20.93 -7.92 -7.79
N LEU A 45 20.50 -9.17 -7.72
CA LEU A 45 21.36 -10.35 -7.69
C LEU A 45 21.49 -11.03 -9.06
N ASP A 46 20.88 -10.47 -10.10
CA ASP A 46 21.05 -10.99 -11.45
C ASP A 46 22.48 -10.72 -11.94
N PRO A 47 23.12 -11.67 -12.63
CA PRO A 47 24.45 -11.45 -13.21
C PRO A 47 24.52 -10.22 -14.11
N GLN A 48 23.44 -9.93 -14.85
CA GLN A 48 23.33 -8.75 -15.72
C GLN A 48 23.46 -7.43 -14.94
N TYR A 49 23.06 -7.40 -13.67
CA TYR A 49 23.25 -6.23 -12.83
C TYR A 49 24.73 -5.85 -12.70
N GLY A 50 25.65 -6.82 -12.72
CA GLY A 50 27.10 -6.56 -12.62
C GLY A 50 27.78 -6.21 -13.94
N THR A 51 27.18 -6.52 -15.09
CA THR A 51 27.91 -6.60 -16.37
C THR A 51 27.37 -5.69 -17.48
N THR A 52 26.21 -5.05 -17.31
CA THR A 52 25.54 -4.27 -18.37
C THR A 52 25.56 -2.76 -18.12
N TRP A 53 26.68 -2.24 -17.62
CA TRP A 53 26.89 -0.80 -17.40
C TRP A 53 27.65 -0.15 -18.55
N THR A 54 27.18 1.02 -19.00
CA THR A 54 27.86 1.85 -19.99
C THR A 54 28.44 3.09 -19.33
N SER A 55 29.71 3.39 -19.61
CA SER A 55 30.43 4.53 -19.02
C SER A 55 30.39 5.74 -19.93
N VAL A 56 30.15 6.92 -19.35
CA VAL A 56 30.23 8.23 -20.00
C VAL A 56 31.00 9.18 -19.09
N ALA A 57 31.90 9.97 -19.66
CA ALA A 57 32.63 10.98 -18.90
C ALA A 57 31.68 12.07 -18.40
N MET A 58 31.94 12.57 -17.19
CA MET A 58 31.34 13.80 -16.68
C MET A 58 32.41 14.90 -16.74
N HIS A 59 31.99 16.13 -17.06
CA HIS A 59 32.88 17.26 -17.33
C HIS A 59 32.54 18.46 -16.42
N ASP A 60 33.57 19.21 -16.04
CA ASP A 60 33.50 20.48 -15.30
C ASP A 60 34.20 21.55 -16.14
N ASP A 61 33.70 21.74 -17.36
CA ASP A 61 34.32 22.51 -18.44
C ASP A 61 33.46 23.69 -18.94
N GLY A 62 32.29 23.92 -18.35
CA GLY A 62 31.30 24.90 -18.79
C GLY A 62 30.62 24.56 -20.13
N LEU A 63 30.73 23.32 -20.62
CA LEU A 63 30.14 22.84 -21.86
C LEU A 63 29.18 21.66 -21.60
N GLY A 64 28.41 21.26 -22.63
CA GLY A 64 27.63 20.02 -22.56
C GLY A 64 26.57 19.96 -21.44
N GLY A 65 26.05 21.12 -21.02
CA GLY A 65 25.12 21.24 -19.90
C GLY A 65 25.75 21.63 -18.57
N ASP A 66 27.08 21.65 -18.50
CA ASP A 66 27.81 22.16 -17.36
C ASP A 66 27.68 23.68 -17.24
N ALA A 67 27.38 24.18 -16.04
CA ALA A 67 26.94 25.56 -15.86
C ALA A 67 28.10 26.53 -15.70
N LEU A 68 29.18 26.12 -15.05
CA LEU A 68 30.33 26.95 -14.72
C LEU A 68 31.59 26.10 -14.84
N LEU A 69 32.59 26.63 -15.54
CA LEU A 69 33.90 25.99 -15.68
C LEU A 69 34.62 25.93 -14.32
N GLN A 70 35.13 24.75 -13.96
CA GLN A 70 36.01 24.49 -12.81
C GLN A 70 35.41 24.87 -11.45
N ASP A 71 34.11 24.64 -11.25
CA ASP A 71 33.44 24.89 -9.96
C ASP A 71 33.33 23.63 -9.07
N GLY A 72 33.87 22.51 -9.54
CA GLY A 72 33.83 21.20 -8.91
C GLY A 72 32.51 20.46 -9.10
N ILE A 73 31.60 20.95 -9.96
CA ILE A 73 30.35 20.29 -10.33
C ILE A 73 30.55 19.64 -11.69
N PHE A 74 30.77 18.34 -11.68
CA PHE A 74 30.85 17.56 -12.90
C PHE A 74 29.46 17.28 -13.44
N THR A 75 29.30 17.40 -14.75
CA THR A 75 28.02 17.32 -15.45
C THR A 75 28.09 16.34 -16.63
N VAL A 76 27.01 15.64 -16.88
CA VAL A 76 26.78 14.87 -18.11
C VAL A 76 25.34 15.04 -18.57
N GLN A 77 25.15 15.16 -19.88
CA GLN A 77 23.84 15.05 -20.52
C GLN A 77 23.71 13.68 -21.18
N LEU A 78 22.79 12.86 -20.67
CA LEU A 78 22.46 11.58 -21.28
C LEU A 78 21.63 11.81 -22.57
N PRO A 79 21.97 11.13 -23.69
CA PRO A 79 21.29 11.34 -24.97
C PRO A 79 19.77 11.12 -24.89
N THR A 80 19.03 11.92 -25.66
CA THR A 80 17.56 11.83 -25.77
C THR A 80 17.10 10.46 -26.29
N SER A 81 17.90 9.80 -27.11
CA SER A 81 17.63 8.45 -27.64
C SER A 81 17.61 7.36 -26.57
N LEU A 82 18.18 7.61 -25.39
CA LEU A 82 18.07 6.69 -24.25
C LEU A 82 16.72 6.83 -23.56
N GLN A 83 16.09 7.99 -23.65
CA GLN A 83 14.84 8.31 -22.97
C GLN A 83 13.66 7.77 -23.77
N ILE A 84 13.27 6.55 -23.43
CA ILE A 84 12.18 5.81 -24.07
C ILE A 84 11.12 5.52 -23.02
N HIS A 85 9.86 5.73 -23.40
CA HIS A 85 8.68 5.42 -22.60
C HIS A 85 8.78 4.06 -21.88
N ARG A 86 8.45 4.04 -20.59
CA ARG A 86 8.48 2.86 -19.69
C ARG A 86 9.87 2.31 -19.40
N ARG A 87 10.94 3.01 -19.76
CA ARG A 87 12.31 2.60 -19.43
C ARG A 87 12.73 3.12 -18.07
N LEU A 88 13.25 2.22 -17.24
CA LEU A 88 14.00 2.56 -16.03
C LEU A 88 15.48 2.71 -16.40
N ILE A 89 16.10 3.81 -15.96
CA ILE A 89 17.53 4.06 -16.16
C ILE A 89 18.20 4.19 -14.81
N ARG A 90 19.15 3.30 -14.56
CA ARG A 90 19.97 3.29 -13.34
C ARG A 90 21.31 3.95 -13.63
N TYR A 91 21.90 4.57 -12.62
CA TYR A 91 23.23 5.12 -12.75
C TYR A 91 24.03 5.13 -11.43
N LYS A 92 25.35 5.12 -11.56
CA LYS A 92 26.35 5.29 -10.50
C LYS A 92 27.38 6.29 -10.98
N ILE A 93 28.10 6.91 -10.05
CA ILE A 93 29.26 7.75 -10.38
C ILE A 93 30.50 7.10 -9.82
N PHE A 94 31.52 6.99 -10.66
CA PHE A 94 32.88 6.65 -10.30
C PHE A 94 33.71 7.93 -10.31
N ALA A 95 34.47 8.17 -9.25
CA ALA A 95 35.45 9.26 -9.19
C ALA A 95 36.81 8.69 -8.81
N MET A 96 37.88 9.26 -9.39
CA MET A 96 39.26 8.96 -9.07
C MET A 96 40.06 10.25 -8.96
N ASP A 97 40.91 10.35 -7.95
CA ASP A 97 41.85 11.46 -7.73
C ASP A 97 43.15 11.29 -8.55
N ASP A 98 44.04 12.28 -8.49
CA ASP A 98 45.34 12.20 -9.17
C ASP A 98 46.27 11.08 -8.64
N PRO A 99 46.38 10.86 -7.31
CA PRO A 99 47.10 9.72 -6.73
C PRO A 99 46.56 8.32 -7.07
N GLY A 100 45.31 8.19 -7.49
CA GLY A 100 44.63 6.95 -7.86
C GLY A 100 43.67 6.36 -6.81
N ALA A 101 43.38 7.06 -5.71
CA ALA A 101 42.25 6.71 -4.85
C ALA A 101 40.93 6.90 -5.62
N ALA A 102 39.98 5.99 -5.40
CA ALA A 102 38.74 5.97 -6.16
C ALA A 102 37.55 5.56 -5.30
N ALA A 103 36.37 6.04 -5.70
CA ALA A 103 35.12 5.73 -5.03
C ALA A 103 33.96 5.59 -6.02
N PHE A 104 32.97 4.78 -5.64
CA PHE A 104 31.66 4.75 -6.25
C PHE A 104 30.65 5.45 -5.35
N VAL A 105 29.72 6.20 -5.96
CA VAL A 105 28.50 6.67 -5.31
C VAL A 105 27.25 6.15 -6.06
N PRO A 106 26.27 5.55 -5.35
CA PRO A 106 26.22 5.32 -3.90
C PRO A 106 27.35 4.42 -3.38
N TYR A 107 27.75 4.65 -2.12
CA TYR A 107 28.81 3.86 -1.48
C TYR A 107 28.38 2.41 -1.29
N SER A 108 29.34 1.51 -1.09
CA SER A 108 29.08 0.07 -1.00
C SER A 108 28.22 -0.37 0.18
N ASP A 109 28.14 0.45 1.22
CA ASP A 109 27.32 0.25 2.41
C ASP A 109 25.91 0.83 2.29
N ASP A 110 25.62 1.60 1.24
CA ASP A 110 24.26 2.02 0.93
C ASP A 110 23.44 0.81 0.42
N PRO A 111 22.31 0.47 1.08
CA PRO A 111 21.47 -0.63 0.63
C PRO A 111 20.85 -0.40 -0.76
N GLN A 112 20.78 0.85 -1.23
CA GLN A 112 20.42 1.19 -2.60
C GLN A 112 21.70 1.44 -3.43
N PRO A 113 22.20 0.44 -4.17
CA PRO A 113 23.53 0.45 -4.80
C PRO A 113 23.64 1.34 -6.05
N ASN A 114 22.57 2.01 -6.46
CA ASN A 114 22.52 2.92 -7.61
C ASN A 114 21.46 4.01 -7.39
N PHE A 115 21.60 5.09 -8.12
CA PHE A 115 20.49 6.00 -8.38
C PHE A 115 19.68 5.48 -9.56
N ALA A 116 18.46 6.00 -9.72
CA ALA A 116 17.67 5.71 -10.91
C ALA A 116 16.67 6.82 -11.22
N TYR A 117 16.16 6.79 -12.44
CA TYR A 117 15.02 7.59 -12.88
C TYR A 117 14.19 6.80 -13.89
N PHE A 118 12.92 7.14 -13.99
CA PHE A 118 11.96 6.45 -14.84
C PHE A 118 11.45 7.40 -15.92
N VAL A 119 11.48 6.95 -17.17
CA VAL A 119 11.00 7.72 -18.32
C VAL A 119 9.56 7.33 -18.60
N TYR A 120 8.64 8.28 -18.49
CA TYR A 120 7.21 7.98 -18.65
C TYR A 120 6.46 9.15 -19.28
N ASP A 121 5.60 8.83 -20.26
CA ASP A 121 4.85 9.83 -21.04
C ASP A 121 3.45 10.10 -20.46
N GLY A 122 3.20 9.56 -19.27
CA GLY A 122 1.92 9.59 -18.57
C GLY A 122 1.03 8.39 -18.92
N VAL A 123 0.10 8.09 -18.01
CA VAL A 123 -0.84 6.97 -18.19
C VAL A 123 -1.76 7.24 -19.38
N PRO A 124 -1.85 6.35 -20.39
CA PRO A 124 -2.76 6.55 -21.52
C PRO A 124 -4.21 6.26 -21.14
N ALA A 125 -5.13 6.51 -22.08
CA ALA A 125 -6.47 5.91 -22.02
C ALA A 125 -6.37 4.37 -22.01
N TRP A 126 -7.34 3.69 -21.41
CA TRP A 126 -7.40 2.23 -21.33
C TRP A 126 -8.71 1.72 -21.91
N ARG A 127 -8.71 0.52 -22.50
CA ARG A 127 -9.91 -0.07 -23.11
C ARG A 127 -10.19 -1.43 -22.51
N GLY A 128 -11.44 -1.68 -22.13
CA GLY A 128 -11.86 -2.95 -21.58
C GLY A 128 -13.37 -3.09 -21.47
N ALA A 129 -13.83 -4.32 -21.24
CA ALA A 129 -15.23 -4.65 -21.01
C ALA A 129 -15.39 -5.29 -19.63
N VAL A 130 -16.50 -5.03 -18.93
CA VAL A 130 -16.82 -5.72 -17.66
C VAL A 130 -16.84 -7.23 -17.84
N GLN A 131 -17.53 -7.72 -18.87
CA GLN A 131 -17.53 -9.11 -19.28
C GLN A 131 -17.16 -9.20 -20.77
N PRO A 132 -15.89 -9.46 -21.11
CA PRO A 132 -15.43 -9.57 -22.50
C PRO A 132 -16.28 -10.55 -23.33
N GLY A 133 -16.70 -10.12 -24.52
CA GLY A 133 -17.56 -10.90 -25.41
C GLY A 133 -19.06 -10.83 -25.09
N VAL A 134 -19.46 -10.22 -23.96
CA VAL A 134 -20.86 -10.04 -23.56
C VAL A 134 -21.21 -8.56 -23.43
N THR A 135 -20.44 -7.80 -22.66
CA THR A 135 -20.62 -6.34 -22.55
C THR A 135 -19.75 -5.61 -23.57
N PRO A 136 -20.15 -4.40 -24.01
CA PRO A 136 -19.33 -3.59 -24.91
C PRO A 136 -17.95 -3.28 -24.33
N VAL A 137 -16.95 -3.15 -25.21
CA VAL A 137 -15.65 -2.56 -24.86
C VAL A 137 -15.81 -1.06 -24.73
N ILE A 138 -15.42 -0.53 -23.58
CA ILE A 138 -15.45 0.89 -23.25
C ILE A 138 -14.01 1.42 -23.30
N GLU A 139 -13.86 2.66 -23.79
CA GLU A 139 -12.62 3.42 -23.62
C GLU A 139 -12.76 4.31 -22.39
N TYR A 140 -11.85 4.12 -21.45
CA TYR A 140 -11.66 4.94 -20.25
C TYR A 140 -10.61 6.00 -20.59
N PRO A 141 -11.01 7.27 -20.73
CA PRO A 141 -10.11 8.33 -21.15
C PRO A 141 -8.94 8.54 -20.21
N ALA A 142 -7.88 9.21 -20.68
CA ALA A 142 -6.67 9.43 -19.90
C ALA A 142 -6.93 10.24 -18.62
N GLU A 143 -7.91 11.15 -18.62
CA GLU A 143 -8.34 11.90 -17.44
C GLU A 143 -8.92 10.99 -16.35
N VAL A 144 -9.69 9.96 -16.73
CA VAL A 144 -10.21 8.95 -15.79
C VAL A 144 -9.07 8.09 -15.28
N MET A 145 -8.18 7.63 -16.18
CA MET A 145 -7.04 6.81 -15.79
C MET A 145 -5.98 7.57 -14.98
N ARG A 146 -6.04 8.90 -14.91
CA ARG A 146 -5.14 9.78 -14.14
C ARG A 146 -5.85 10.46 -12.97
N SER A 147 -7.06 10.02 -12.60
CA SER A 147 -7.82 10.63 -11.51
C SER A 147 -7.21 10.37 -10.13
N LEU A 148 -6.36 9.34 -10.01
CA LEU A 148 -5.66 8.96 -8.77
C LEU A 148 -4.14 9.01 -8.92
N PRO A 149 -3.40 9.12 -7.80
CA PRO A 149 -1.96 8.89 -7.78
C PRO A 149 -1.57 7.55 -8.41
N VAL A 150 -0.54 7.55 -9.27
CA VAL A 150 -0.12 6.35 -10.01
C VAL A 150 1.15 5.77 -9.42
N TYR A 151 1.08 4.51 -8.98
CA TYR A 151 2.20 3.79 -8.40
C TYR A 151 2.61 2.69 -9.38
N HIS A 152 3.86 2.72 -9.83
CA HIS A 152 4.38 1.70 -10.74
C HIS A 152 5.25 0.73 -9.97
N LEU A 153 5.01 -0.57 -10.14
CA LEU A 153 5.96 -1.62 -9.82
C LEU A 153 6.60 -2.11 -11.12
N ILE A 154 7.93 -1.99 -11.24
CA ILE A 154 8.69 -2.60 -12.33
C ILE A 154 9.33 -3.87 -11.77
N SER A 155 9.00 -5.03 -12.33
CA SER A 155 9.49 -6.32 -11.83
C SER A 155 9.55 -7.36 -12.94
N LYS A 156 10.04 -8.57 -12.64
CA LYS A 156 10.03 -9.67 -13.59
C LYS A 156 8.63 -10.28 -13.63
N LYS A 157 8.14 -10.63 -14.82
CA LYS A 157 6.88 -11.37 -14.97
C LYS A 157 6.84 -12.63 -14.10
N ALA A 158 7.91 -13.42 -14.14
CA ALA A 158 8.00 -14.64 -13.34
C ALA A 158 7.87 -14.37 -11.83
N ASP A 159 8.42 -13.26 -11.33
CA ASP A 159 8.33 -12.89 -9.91
C ASP A 159 6.92 -12.41 -9.55
N VAL A 160 6.28 -11.63 -10.43
CA VAL A 160 4.90 -11.12 -10.25
C VAL A 160 3.90 -12.28 -10.27
N GLU A 161 3.98 -13.19 -11.24
CA GLU A 161 3.09 -14.34 -11.30
C GLU A 161 3.34 -15.32 -10.14
N ASP A 162 4.61 -15.51 -9.76
CA ASP A 162 4.96 -16.38 -8.65
C ASP A 162 4.47 -15.84 -7.31
N CYS A 163 4.62 -14.53 -7.07
CA CYS A 163 4.18 -13.91 -5.83
C CYS A 163 2.65 -13.88 -5.71
N THR A 164 1.94 -13.65 -6.81
CA THR A 164 0.47 -13.48 -6.78
C THR A 164 -0.24 -14.82 -6.83
N TRP A 165 0.19 -15.73 -7.70
CA TRP A 165 -0.60 -16.89 -8.08
C TRP A 165 0.08 -18.24 -7.89
N PHE A 166 1.39 -18.39 -8.16
CA PHE A 166 2.02 -19.72 -8.20
C PHE A 166 2.59 -20.19 -6.86
N SER A 167 3.46 -19.42 -6.20
CA SER A 167 4.11 -19.85 -4.95
C SER A 167 3.12 -20.03 -3.80
N LYS A 168 2.09 -19.17 -3.78
CA LYS A 168 1.13 -19.01 -2.68
C LYS A 168 1.83 -18.90 -1.32
N ASP A 169 2.96 -18.19 -1.27
CA ASP A 169 3.79 -18.12 -0.07
C ASP A 169 3.03 -17.43 1.08
N GLY A 170 2.70 -18.22 2.11
CA GLY A 170 2.09 -17.78 3.36
C GLY A 170 3.07 -17.12 4.35
N SER A 171 4.38 -17.14 4.07
CA SER A 171 5.39 -16.58 4.97
C SER A 171 5.38 -15.04 5.02
N ASP A 172 6.11 -14.47 5.98
CA ASP A 172 6.33 -13.02 6.08
C ASP A 172 7.60 -12.54 5.38
N LEU A 173 8.22 -13.40 4.56
CA LEU A 173 9.46 -13.10 3.85
C LEU A 173 9.21 -12.23 2.61
N PHE A 174 10.03 -11.21 2.46
CA PHE A 174 10.08 -10.37 1.26
C PHE A 174 11.05 -10.99 0.25
N ARG A 175 10.52 -11.82 -0.66
CA ARG A 175 11.32 -12.66 -1.56
C ARG A 175 11.65 -11.98 -2.88
N TRP A 176 10.66 -11.32 -3.47
CA TRP A 176 10.74 -10.83 -4.84
C TRP A 176 11.26 -9.41 -4.90
N TRP A 177 11.98 -9.08 -5.96
CA TRP A 177 12.59 -7.76 -6.16
C TRP A 177 11.76 -6.93 -7.13
N GLY A 178 11.71 -5.63 -6.88
CA GLY A 178 11.11 -4.67 -7.80
C GLY A 178 11.65 -3.27 -7.62
N THR A 179 11.23 -2.40 -8.51
CA THR A 179 11.39 -0.95 -8.41
C THR A 179 10.01 -0.34 -8.25
N LEU A 180 9.77 0.40 -7.17
CA LEU A 180 8.56 1.21 -7.05
C LEU A 180 8.84 2.63 -7.52
N VAL A 181 7.96 3.20 -8.35
CA VAL A 181 8.05 4.59 -8.81
C VAL A 181 6.78 5.35 -8.43
N TYR A 182 6.96 6.50 -7.77
CA TYR A 182 5.89 7.40 -7.37
C TYR A 182 6.40 8.84 -7.23
N ASP A 183 5.64 9.82 -7.74
CA ASP A 183 5.93 11.27 -7.59
C ASP A 183 7.37 11.65 -8.02
N GLY A 184 7.82 11.05 -9.13
CA GLY A 184 9.17 11.17 -9.67
C GLY A 184 10.32 10.59 -8.84
N GLU A 185 10.02 9.93 -7.72
CA GLU A 185 10.98 9.18 -6.92
C GLU A 185 11.04 7.72 -7.38
N VAL A 186 12.25 7.15 -7.39
CA VAL A 186 12.49 5.76 -7.75
C VAL A 186 13.08 5.03 -6.55
N TYR A 187 12.32 4.08 -6.03
CA TYR A 187 12.71 3.18 -4.95
C TYR A 187 13.16 1.87 -5.58
N ASP A 188 14.44 1.80 -5.93
CA ASP A 188 15.00 0.69 -6.67
C ASP A 188 15.49 -0.42 -5.75
N HIS A 189 15.44 -1.65 -6.25
CA HIS A 189 15.80 -2.83 -5.49
C HIS A 189 15.09 -2.88 -4.12
N ILE A 190 13.80 -2.59 -4.11
CA ILE A 190 12.97 -2.90 -2.95
C ILE A 190 12.54 -4.37 -3.04
N ARG A 191 12.02 -4.89 -1.94
CA ARG A 191 11.44 -6.23 -1.92
C ARG A 191 9.96 -6.19 -1.63
N TYR A 192 9.21 -7.16 -2.14
CA TYR A 192 7.77 -7.25 -1.90
C TYR A 192 7.33 -8.68 -1.60
N ARG A 193 6.09 -8.79 -1.10
CA ARG A 193 5.34 -10.03 -0.87
C ARG A 193 3.85 -9.76 -0.93
N MET A 194 3.05 -10.83 -0.91
CA MET A 194 1.61 -10.70 -0.67
C MET A 194 1.33 -10.62 0.83
N ARG A 195 0.40 -9.73 1.24
CA ARG A 195 -0.09 -9.59 2.61
C ARG A 195 -1.47 -10.21 2.78
N GLY A 196 -1.84 -10.42 4.04
CA GLY A 196 -3.07 -11.10 4.43
C GLY A 196 -2.76 -12.42 5.14
N GLY A 197 -3.75 -12.96 5.85
CA GLY A 197 -3.66 -14.23 6.55
C GLY A 197 -4.11 -15.39 5.66
N VAL A 198 -5.06 -16.16 6.18
CA VAL A 198 -5.58 -17.41 5.58
C VAL A 198 -6.04 -17.25 4.12
N TRP A 199 -6.60 -16.09 3.76
CA TRP A 199 -7.22 -15.85 2.44
C TRP A 199 -6.33 -15.09 1.46
N ARG A 200 -5.04 -14.89 1.77
CA ARG A 200 -4.05 -14.10 1.01
C ARG A 200 -4.09 -14.32 -0.51
N HIS A 201 -4.29 -15.56 -0.97
CA HIS A 201 -4.33 -15.93 -2.39
C HIS A 201 -5.70 -16.43 -2.87
N SER A 202 -6.75 -16.33 -2.05
CA SER A 202 -8.07 -16.88 -2.39
C SER A 202 -9.00 -15.89 -3.08
N MET A 203 -8.72 -14.59 -3.00
CA MET A 203 -9.53 -13.52 -3.61
C MET A 203 -9.11 -13.17 -5.04
N ALA A 204 -8.05 -13.83 -5.56
CA ALA A 204 -7.46 -13.66 -6.88
C ALA A 204 -6.79 -12.29 -7.15
N LYS A 205 -7.40 -11.17 -6.77
CA LYS A 205 -6.73 -9.86 -6.70
C LYS A 205 -5.98 -9.75 -5.38
N ASN A 206 -4.66 -9.89 -5.42
CA ASN A 206 -3.85 -9.96 -4.21
C ASN A 206 -3.52 -8.59 -3.62
N MET A 207 -3.30 -8.59 -2.30
CA MET A 207 -2.84 -7.45 -1.52
C MET A 207 -1.30 -7.46 -1.44
N PHE A 208 -0.65 -6.38 -1.85
CA PHE A 208 0.82 -6.27 -1.85
C PHE A 208 1.34 -5.68 -0.54
N LYS A 209 2.58 -6.02 -0.19
CA LYS A 209 3.37 -5.35 0.84
C LYS A 209 4.79 -5.17 0.37
N PHE A 210 5.33 -3.97 0.58
CA PHE A 210 6.66 -3.58 0.13
C PHE A 210 7.60 -3.30 1.32
N ASP A 211 8.89 -3.59 1.13
CA ASP A 211 9.99 -3.31 2.04
C ASP A 211 10.97 -2.32 1.40
N PHE A 212 11.08 -1.12 1.97
CA PHE A 212 11.97 -0.09 1.48
C PHE A 212 13.35 -0.19 2.12
N ASN A 213 14.37 0.06 1.31
CA ASN A 213 15.75 0.07 1.76
C ASN A 213 15.97 1.09 2.88
N ARG A 214 16.76 0.73 3.89
CA ARG A 214 17.08 1.62 5.02
C ARG A 214 17.66 2.94 4.50
N GLY A 215 17.07 4.07 4.93
CA GLY A 215 17.46 5.41 4.46
C GLY A 215 16.72 5.90 3.20
N HIS A 216 16.02 5.00 2.50
CA HIS A 216 15.29 5.27 1.25
C HIS A 216 13.79 4.98 1.41
N TYR A 217 13.21 5.53 2.48
CA TYR A 217 11.81 5.30 2.83
C TYR A 217 10.82 6.06 1.96
N PHE A 218 9.64 5.47 1.79
CA PHE A 218 8.56 5.94 0.93
C PHE A 218 7.91 7.22 1.48
N GLN A 219 7.72 8.23 0.64
CA GLN A 219 6.97 9.44 1.03
C GLN A 219 5.53 9.32 0.52
N ALA A 220 4.64 8.81 1.37
CA ALA A 220 3.22 8.76 1.07
C ALA A 220 2.58 10.15 1.14
N ARG A 221 1.42 10.27 0.48
CA ARG A 221 0.55 11.45 0.49
C ARG A 221 -0.89 11.03 0.78
N ASP A 222 -1.68 11.90 1.39
CA ASP A 222 -3.12 11.72 1.52
C ASP A 222 -3.84 11.86 0.16
N ASP A 223 -5.15 11.58 0.13
CA ASP A 223 -5.99 11.70 -1.07
C ASP A 223 -6.11 13.15 -1.61
N TYR A 224 -5.64 14.14 -0.84
CA TYR A 224 -5.59 15.55 -1.22
C TYR A 224 -4.20 15.98 -1.71
N GLY A 225 -3.25 15.06 -1.79
CA GLY A 225 -1.88 15.30 -2.25
C GLY A 225 -0.94 15.88 -1.18
N ASN A 226 -1.34 16.00 0.07
CA ASN A 226 -0.47 16.45 1.15
C ASN A 226 0.44 15.32 1.60
N LYS A 227 1.72 15.63 1.87
CA LYS A 227 2.65 14.64 2.42
C LYS A 227 2.29 14.30 3.86
N TYR A 228 2.31 13.02 4.20
CA TYR A 228 2.35 12.61 5.60
C TYR A 228 3.64 13.09 6.28
N ALA A 229 3.58 13.30 7.59
CA ALA A 229 4.70 13.83 8.37
C ALA A 229 5.89 12.85 8.41
N THR A 230 5.59 11.56 8.32
CA THR A 230 6.54 10.45 8.33
C THR A 230 6.71 9.84 6.93
N LYS A 231 7.91 9.31 6.68
CA LYS A 231 8.16 8.40 5.56
C LYS A 231 7.96 6.97 6.02
N TRP A 232 7.56 6.06 5.14
CA TRP A 232 7.26 4.68 5.47
C TRP A 232 8.37 3.72 5.02
N ASN A 233 8.80 2.86 5.93
CA ASN A 233 9.70 1.72 5.66
C ASN A 233 8.93 0.54 5.03
N ARG A 234 7.62 0.47 5.23
CA ARG A 234 6.70 -0.54 4.71
C ARG A 234 5.53 0.16 4.05
N LEU A 235 5.06 -0.39 2.94
CA LEU A 235 3.84 0.06 2.27
C LEU A 235 2.92 -1.13 2.14
N ASP A 236 1.75 -1.06 2.78
CA ASP A 236 0.72 -2.08 2.72
C ASP A 236 -0.38 -1.65 1.75
N PHE A 237 -0.77 -2.55 0.85
CA PHE A 237 -1.90 -2.34 -0.04
C PHE A 237 -3.12 -3.15 0.42
N SER A 238 -4.29 -2.52 0.38
CA SER A 238 -5.57 -3.18 0.23
C SER A 238 -5.90 -3.29 -1.26
N ALA A 239 -6.40 -4.45 -1.67
CA ALA A 239 -6.79 -4.73 -3.04
C ALA A 239 -8.14 -4.10 -3.43
N CYS A 240 -8.80 -3.39 -2.49
CA CYS A 240 -10.13 -2.82 -2.68
C CYS A 240 -11.16 -3.88 -3.11
N ILE A 241 -10.95 -5.11 -2.67
CA ILE A 241 -11.81 -6.25 -2.96
C ILE A 241 -12.12 -6.96 -1.64
N GLN A 242 -13.30 -7.55 -1.58
CA GLN A 242 -13.75 -8.34 -0.46
C GLN A 242 -13.99 -9.78 -0.94
N GLN A 243 -14.01 -10.71 0.01
CA GLN A 243 -14.33 -12.11 -0.21
C GLN A 243 -15.63 -12.23 -1.02
N GLY A 244 -15.58 -12.94 -2.14
CA GLY A 244 -16.69 -13.05 -3.09
C GLY A 244 -18.00 -13.61 -2.52
N SER A 245 -17.95 -14.25 -1.34
CA SER A 245 -19.10 -14.82 -0.64
C SER A 245 -20.03 -13.74 -0.08
N PHE A 246 -19.54 -12.51 0.07
CA PHE A 246 -20.37 -11.38 0.48
C PHE A 246 -21.08 -10.68 -0.69
N GLY A 247 -20.82 -11.07 -1.94
CA GLY A 247 -21.48 -10.46 -3.11
C GLY A 247 -21.15 -8.98 -3.32
N GLN A 248 -20.10 -8.46 -2.67
CA GLN A 248 -19.69 -7.05 -2.69
C GLN A 248 -18.17 -6.94 -2.64
N ARG A 249 -17.64 -5.74 -2.90
CA ARG A 249 -16.18 -5.48 -2.99
C ARG A 249 -15.59 -4.89 -1.71
N GLY A 250 -16.37 -4.80 -0.64
CA GLY A 250 -16.09 -3.86 0.44
C GLY A 250 -16.08 -2.44 -0.12
N GLU A 251 -17.09 -2.19 -0.98
CA GLU A 251 -17.22 -1.15 -2.02
C GLU A 251 -15.94 -0.38 -2.32
N GLN A 252 -14.95 -1.12 -2.82
CA GLN A 252 -13.70 -0.56 -3.28
C GLN A 252 -12.86 0.09 -2.16
N GLY A 253 -12.74 -0.59 -1.02
CA GLY A 253 -11.84 -0.21 0.07
C GLY A 253 -12.43 0.81 1.06
N MET A 254 -13.62 1.35 0.78
CA MET A 254 -14.24 2.37 1.63
C MET A 254 -14.55 1.87 3.03
N PHE A 255 -14.92 0.61 3.23
CA PHE A 255 -15.07 0.02 4.57
C PHE A 255 -13.87 0.26 5.48
N GLU A 256 -12.67 -0.06 5.02
CA GLU A 256 -11.44 0.15 5.80
C GLU A 256 -11.16 1.65 5.94
N ALA A 257 -11.21 2.40 4.84
CA ALA A 257 -10.86 3.81 4.79
C ALA A 257 -11.73 4.67 5.72
N LEU A 258 -13.05 4.50 5.62
CA LEU A 258 -14.04 5.19 6.45
C LEU A 258 -13.94 4.76 7.91
N SER A 259 -13.80 3.46 8.18
CA SER A 259 -13.71 2.99 9.56
C SER A 259 -12.48 3.57 10.26
N PHE A 260 -11.29 3.49 9.64
CA PHE A 260 -10.08 4.11 10.20
C PHE A 260 -10.24 5.62 10.35
N ARG A 261 -10.89 6.31 9.39
CA ARG A 261 -11.17 7.74 9.50
C ARG A 261 -12.09 8.06 10.69
N MET A 262 -13.13 7.26 10.92
CA MET A 262 -14.05 7.44 12.03
C MET A 262 -13.36 7.22 13.38
N PHE A 263 -12.48 6.22 13.51
CA PHE A 263 -11.66 6.06 14.73
C PHE A 263 -10.79 7.29 15.00
N ASN A 264 -10.09 7.79 13.97
CA ASN A 264 -9.25 8.99 14.10
C ASN A 264 -10.08 10.22 14.49
N LEU A 265 -11.24 10.44 13.87
CA LEU A 265 -12.15 11.55 14.22
C LEU A 265 -12.69 11.42 15.65
N ALA A 266 -12.92 10.20 16.12
CA ALA A 266 -13.33 9.92 17.49
C ALA A 266 -12.15 9.94 18.49
N GLY A 267 -10.93 10.27 18.08
CA GLY A 267 -9.78 10.36 19.00
C GLY A 267 -9.15 9.02 19.38
N CYS A 268 -9.41 7.95 18.62
CA CYS A 268 -8.67 6.70 18.70
C CYS A 268 -7.70 6.61 17.50
N PRO A 269 -6.37 6.68 17.73
CA PRO A 269 -5.38 6.60 16.64
C PRO A 269 -5.57 5.35 15.78
N ALA A 270 -5.60 5.53 14.47
CA ALA A 270 -5.94 4.50 13.50
C ALA A 270 -5.20 4.75 12.19
N SER A 271 -4.87 3.70 11.44
CA SER A 271 -4.09 3.79 10.21
C SER A 271 -4.65 4.83 9.23
N LYS A 272 -3.80 5.70 8.71
CA LYS A 272 -4.15 6.56 7.57
C LYS A 272 -4.20 5.73 6.28
N THR A 273 -5.04 6.14 5.35
CA THR A 273 -5.26 5.47 4.07
C THR A 273 -5.26 6.50 2.93
N ASN A 274 -4.94 6.05 1.73
CA ASN A 274 -5.14 6.83 0.50
C ASN A 274 -5.27 5.90 -0.70
N TYR A 275 -6.07 6.29 -1.68
CA TYR A 275 -6.30 5.55 -2.91
C TYR A 275 -5.18 5.77 -3.94
N LEU A 276 -5.00 4.78 -4.81
CA LEU A 276 -4.04 4.84 -5.90
C LEU A 276 -4.49 3.99 -7.09
N GLN A 277 -4.01 4.36 -8.28
CA GLN A 277 -3.96 3.45 -9.41
C GLN A 277 -2.66 2.65 -9.33
N PHE A 278 -2.77 1.33 -9.27
CA PHE A 278 -1.60 0.46 -9.32
C PHE A 278 -1.31 0.01 -10.75
N ARG A 279 -0.04 0.07 -11.13
CA ARG A 279 0.44 -0.40 -12.42
C ARG A 279 1.65 -1.31 -12.24
N ILE A 280 1.70 -2.42 -12.96
CA ILE A 280 2.86 -3.31 -12.97
C ILE A 280 3.44 -3.37 -14.38
N ILE A 281 4.73 -3.05 -14.50
CA ILE A 281 5.49 -3.15 -15.75
C ILE A 281 6.37 -4.38 -15.64
N ASP A 282 5.85 -5.52 -16.09
CA ASP A 282 6.54 -6.81 -16.10
C ASP A 282 6.60 -7.45 -17.49
N GLU A 283 5.99 -6.81 -18.49
CA GLU A 283 5.98 -7.22 -19.90
C GLU A 283 6.29 -6.07 -20.89
N PRO A 284 6.67 -6.39 -22.14
CA PRO A 284 7.12 -5.39 -23.11
C PRO A 284 6.08 -4.34 -23.51
N TYR A 285 4.78 -4.65 -23.47
CA TYR A 285 3.72 -3.75 -23.95
C TYR A 285 2.82 -3.28 -22.81
N GLU A 286 2.36 -2.02 -22.88
CA GLU A 286 1.40 -1.45 -21.94
C GLU A 286 -0.03 -1.97 -22.21
N ASP A 287 -0.28 -2.37 -23.46
CA ASP A 287 -1.51 -3.00 -23.94
C ASP A 287 -1.44 -4.53 -23.79
N GLY A 288 -2.31 -5.08 -22.93
CA GLY A 288 -2.31 -6.48 -22.56
C GLY A 288 -2.63 -7.44 -23.71
N GLU A 289 -3.36 -7.02 -24.75
CA GLU A 289 -3.66 -7.89 -25.89
C GLU A 289 -2.40 -8.30 -26.68
N ARG A 290 -1.30 -7.55 -26.50
CA ARG A 290 0.00 -7.77 -27.15
C ARG A 290 0.96 -8.59 -26.30
N ASN A 291 0.62 -8.82 -25.03
CA ASN A 291 1.44 -9.52 -24.06
C ASN A 291 1.18 -11.03 -24.07
N ALA A 292 1.92 -11.77 -23.23
CA ALA A 292 1.87 -13.22 -23.18
C ALA A 292 0.52 -13.75 -22.65
N ALA A 293 0.14 -14.93 -23.12
CA ALA A 293 -1.04 -15.63 -22.63
C ALA A 293 -0.77 -16.36 -21.30
N HIS A 294 -1.82 -16.62 -20.53
CA HIS A 294 -1.81 -17.47 -19.33
C HIS A 294 -2.38 -18.86 -19.65
N ALA A 295 -1.63 -19.68 -20.39
CA ALA A 295 -2.08 -20.99 -20.83
C ALA A 295 -2.28 -21.99 -19.66
N PRO A 296 -3.34 -22.82 -19.67
CA PRO A 296 -4.31 -23.01 -20.76
C PRO A 296 -5.55 -22.09 -20.70
N LEU A 297 -5.61 -21.14 -19.76
CA LEU A 297 -6.82 -20.33 -19.52
C LEU A 297 -7.05 -19.32 -20.65
N THR A 298 -5.97 -18.72 -21.14
CA THR A 298 -5.99 -17.85 -22.31
C THR A 298 -5.02 -18.38 -23.37
N THR A 299 -5.34 -18.12 -24.64
CA THR A 299 -4.51 -18.53 -25.79
C THR A 299 -3.71 -17.38 -26.40
N LYS A 300 -3.97 -16.15 -25.94
CA LYS A 300 -3.31 -14.90 -26.29
C LYS A 300 -3.43 -13.94 -25.09
N GLY A 301 -2.65 -12.86 -25.11
CA GLY A 301 -2.86 -11.74 -24.21
C GLY A 301 -4.28 -11.16 -24.34
N THR A 302 -4.76 -10.58 -23.27
CA THR A 302 -6.12 -10.06 -23.09
C THR A 302 -6.06 -8.67 -22.47
N GLN A 303 -7.22 -8.02 -22.29
CA GLN A 303 -7.29 -6.72 -21.60
C GLN A 303 -6.68 -6.73 -20.18
N TYR A 304 -6.53 -7.92 -19.59
CA TYR A 304 -6.05 -8.14 -18.23
C TYR A 304 -4.52 -8.22 -18.10
N ASP A 305 -3.80 -8.31 -19.22
CA ASP A 305 -2.39 -8.67 -19.21
C ASP A 305 -1.50 -7.43 -19.51
N GLY A 306 -2.02 -6.22 -19.28
CA GLY A 306 -1.32 -4.94 -19.50
C GLY A 306 -0.84 -4.30 -18.20
N ASP A 307 -0.34 -3.06 -18.29
CA ASP A 307 0.23 -2.41 -17.09
C ASP A 307 -0.82 -2.06 -16.04
N PHE A 308 -2.08 -1.82 -16.43
CA PHE A 308 -3.13 -1.42 -15.50
C PHE A 308 -3.57 -2.61 -14.63
N TRP A 309 -3.21 -2.56 -13.35
CA TRP A 309 -3.59 -3.59 -12.36
C TRP A 309 -4.83 -3.24 -11.55
N GLY A 310 -5.32 -2.00 -11.64
CA GLY A 310 -6.58 -1.60 -11.01
C GLY A 310 -6.43 -0.55 -9.91
N LEU A 311 -7.55 -0.34 -9.22
CA LEU A 311 -7.68 0.49 -8.03
C LEU A 311 -7.14 -0.25 -6.81
N TYR A 312 -6.28 0.41 -6.04
CA TYR A 312 -5.76 -0.07 -4.78
C TYR A 312 -5.83 1.06 -3.75
N MET A 313 -5.62 0.71 -2.48
CA MET A 313 -5.54 1.67 -1.39
C MET A 313 -4.33 1.34 -0.52
N THR A 314 -3.60 2.35 -0.06
CA THR A 314 -2.56 2.15 0.95
C THR A 314 -3.17 2.10 2.35
N ILE A 315 -2.57 1.30 3.22
CA ILE A 315 -2.86 1.31 4.65
C ILE A 315 -1.55 1.60 5.37
N GLU A 316 -1.56 2.60 6.24
CA GLU A 316 -0.43 2.90 7.11
C GLU A 316 -0.09 1.69 7.99
N GLN A 317 1.17 1.25 7.94
CA GLN A 317 1.66 0.16 8.76
C GLN A 317 1.67 0.54 10.25
N MET A 318 1.03 -0.27 11.08
CA MET A 318 1.14 -0.19 12.54
C MET A 318 2.55 -0.61 12.99
N ASP A 319 3.46 0.36 13.12
CA ASP A 319 4.82 0.25 13.66
C ASP A 319 5.26 1.56 14.35
N GLY A 320 6.54 1.73 14.67
CA GLY A 320 7.03 2.97 15.30
C GLY A 320 6.78 4.24 14.47
N ARG A 321 6.67 4.14 13.14
CA ARG A 321 6.39 5.29 12.26
C ARG A 321 4.92 5.72 12.33
N PHE A 322 4.02 4.76 12.55
CA PHE A 322 2.64 5.08 12.91
C PHE A 322 2.61 5.87 14.22
N LEU A 323 3.40 5.49 15.23
CA LEU A 323 3.44 6.27 16.47
C LEU A 323 3.91 7.72 16.20
N ASP A 324 4.99 7.89 15.44
CA ASP A 324 5.49 9.21 15.04
C ASP A 324 4.44 10.05 14.26
N GLU A 325 3.73 9.45 13.29
CA GLU A 325 2.73 10.12 12.46
C GLU A 325 1.52 10.61 13.26
N HIS A 326 1.20 9.91 14.34
CA HIS A 326 0.10 10.21 15.24
C HIS A 326 0.52 10.98 16.50
N GLY A 327 1.79 11.42 16.57
CA GLY A 327 2.32 12.20 17.69
C GLY A 327 2.41 11.42 19.01
N LEU A 328 2.45 10.09 18.93
CA LEU A 328 2.60 9.20 20.07
C LEU A 328 4.09 8.92 20.33
N PRO A 329 4.52 8.85 21.60
CA PRO A 329 5.91 8.52 21.92
C PRO A 329 6.25 7.07 21.56
N ASP A 330 7.50 6.84 21.15
CA ASP A 330 7.99 5.52 20.73
C ASP A 330 7.90 4.46 21.85
N GLY A 331 6.97 3.51 21.68
CA GLY A 331 6.61 2.51 22.68
C GLY A 331 6.31 1.14 22.09
N ASN A 332 6.18 0.12 22.94
CA ASN A 332 5.86 -1.24 22.57
C ASN A 332 4.48 -1.29 21.93
N LEU A 333 4.41 -1.85 20.73
CA LEU A 333 3.20 -1.99 19.92
C LEU A 333 3.06 -3.45 19.52
N PHE A 334 1.98 -4.08 19.94
CA PHE A 334 1.73 -5.51 19.74
C PHE A 334 0.52 -5.69 18.84
N LYS A 335 0.70 -6.37 17.72
CA LYS A 335 -0.40 -6.90 16.93
C LYS A 335 -0.97 -8.10 17.67
N MET A 336 -2.25 -8.08 18.01
CA MET A 336 -2.86 -9.11 18.82
C MET A 336 -3.60 -10.12 17.95
N ASP A 337 -3.34 -11.40 18.19
CA ASP A 337 -3.96 -12.50 17.45
C ASP A 337 -4.05 -13.76 18.34
N ASN A 338 -5.01 -13.75 19.27
CA ASN A 338 -5.24 -14.86 20.19
C ASN A 338 -5.78 -16.13 19.49
N ALA A 339 -5.94 -16.13 18.16
CA ALA A 339 -6.30 -17.34 17.42
C ALA A 339 -5.09 -18.28 17.19
N TYR A 340 -3.85 -17.81 17.40
CA TYR A 340 -2.63 -18.58 17.18
C TYR A 340 -1.78 -18.75 18.46
N PRO A 341 -0.88 -19.76 18.51
CA PRO A 341 0.05 -19.93 19.63
C PRO A 341 0.87 -18.66 19.92
N GLY A 342 1.00 -18.28 21.19
CA GLY A 342 1.65 -17.02 21.60
C GLY A 342 0.67 -15.84 21.66
N GLY A 343 -0.16 -15.67 20.64
CA GLY A 343 -1.29 -14.77 20.66
C GLY A 343 -1.01 -13.31 20.24
N PHE A 344 0.19 -13.02 19.74
CA PHE A 344 0.60 -11.67 19.33
C PHE A 344 1.91 -11.66 18.52
N ASP A 345 2.17 -10.53 17.84
CA ASP A 345 3.47 -10.15 17.29
C ASP A 345 3.88 -8.76 17.82
N LYS A 346 5.13 -8.59 18.26
CA LYS A 346 5.66 -7.27 18.65
C LYS A 346 6.08 -6.51 17.39
N ASN A 347 5.25 -5.57 16.95
CA ASN A 347 5.46 -4.75 15.77
C ASN A 347 6.34 -3.51 16.00
N ASN A 348 6.43 -3.05 17.25
CA ASN A 348 7.38 -2.00 17.63
C ASN A 348 7.94 -2.27 19.03
N GLN A 349 9.21 -1.93 19.23
CA GLN A 349 9.89 -1.98 20.52
C GLN A 349 10.33 -0.57 20.92
N GLY A 350 9.70 0.00 21.94
CA GLY A 350 10.10 1.30 22.48
C GLY A 350 11.46 1.21 23.18
N PRO A 351 12.32 2.24 23.11
CA PRO A 351 13.67 2.20 23.66
C PRO A 351 13.71 2.16 25.20
N THR A 352 12.65 2.61 25.88
CA THR A 352 12.57 2.68 27.35
C THR A 352 11.72 1.57 27.96
N GLN A 353 11.11 0.71 27.14
CA GLN A 353 10.19 -0.33 27.59
C GLN A 353 10.82 -1.72 27.53
N PRO A 354 10.22 -2.73 28.19
CA PRO A 354 10.79 -4.07 28.20
C PRO A 354 11.05 -4.61 26.80
N ALA A 355 12.27 -5.11 26.59
CA ALA A 355 12.69 -5.73 25.34
C ALA A 355 12.05 -7.11 25.14
N ASP A 356 11.75 -7.79 26.25
CA ASP A 356 10.93 -9.00 26.26
C ASP A 356 9.43 -8.66 26.24
N ASN A 357 8.57 -9.67 26.31
CA ASN A 357 7.12 -9.49 26.25
C ASN A 357 6.48 -9.41 27.65
N SER A 358 7.28 -9.13 28.69
CA SER A 358 6.82 -9.19 30.08
C SER A 358 5.72 -8.18 30.39
N ASP A 359 5.76 -6.99 29.79
CA ASP A 359 4.73 -5.97 29.93
C ASP A 359 3.38 -6.43 29.38
N LEU A 360 3.38 -7.02 28.18
CA LEU A 360 2.18 -7.60 27.58
C LEU A 360 1.62 -8.75 28.42
N GLU A 361 2.46 -9.68 28.88
CA GLU A 361 2.02 -10.82 29.69
C GLU A 361 1.42 -10.36 31.03
N VAL A 362 2.01 -9.34 31.66
CA VAL A 362 1.46 -8.75 32.89
C VAL A 362 0.09 -8.13 32.64
N VAL A 363 -0.06 -7.26 31.64
CA VAL A 363 -1.36 -6.59 31.41
C VAL A 363 -2.45 -7.59 31.05
N ARG A 364 -2.13 -8.63 30.26
CA ARG A 364 -3.06 -9.72 29.90
C ARG A 364 -3.54 -10.49 31.11
N GLY A 365 -2.63 -10.83 32.02
CA GLY A 365 -2.97 -11.48 33.29
C GLY A 365 -3.85 -10.59 34.18
N MET A 366 -3.52 -9.30 34.25
CA MET A 366 -4.23 -8.34 35.09
C MET A 366 -5.66 -8.09 34.61
N TYR A 367 -5.88 -7.77 33.33
CA TYR A 367 -7.24 -7.51 32.87
C TYR A 367 -8.11 -8.76 32.87
N SER A 368 -7.53 -9.95 32.73
CA SER A 368 -8.28 -11.22 32.80
C SER A 368 -8.71 -11.59 34.23
N SER A 369 -8.29 -10.83 35.25
CA SER A 369 -8.54 -11.11 36.68
C SER A 369 -9.72 -10.34 37.28
N ASN A 370 -10.62 -9.80 36.45
CA ASN A 370 -11.73 -8.93 36.85
C ASN A 370 -11.26 -7.71 37.67
N PRO A 371 -10.45 -6.83 37.06
CA PRO A 371 -9.85 -5.69 37.74
C PRO A 371 -10.87 -4.62 38.16
N SER A 372 -10.50 -3.80 39.14
CA SER A 372 -11.34 -2.70 39.64
C SER A 372 -11.41 -1.53 38.64
N ALA A 373 -12.40 -0.64 38.80
CA ALA A 373 -12.45 0.60 38.01
C ALA A 373 -11.19 1.44 38.16
N GLN A 374 -10.65 1.53 39.38
CA GLN A 374 -9.41 2.26 39.63
C GLN A 374 -8.25 1.69 38.81
N TRP A 375 -8.14 0.36 38.72
CA TRP A 375 -7.12 -0.27 37.89
C TRP A 375 -7.28 0.10 36.42
N TRP A 376 -8.50 0.00 35.88
CA TRP A 376 -8.78 0.40 34.49
C TRP A 376 -8.39 1.85 34.22
N SER A 377 -8.81 2.79 35.05
CA SER A 377 -8.48 4.21 34.87
C SER A 377 -6.98 4.52 34.99
N GLN A 378 -6.24 3.72 35.77
CA GLN A 378 -4.79 3.89 35.93
C GLN A 378 -3.97 3.24 34.81
N ASN A 379 -4.46 2.15 34.23
CA ASN A 379 -3.67 1.29 33.33
C ASN A 379 -4.15 1.32 31.89
N VAL A 380 -5.35 1.83 31.59
CA VAL A 380 -5.90 1.93 30.24
C VAL A 380 -6.24 3.37 29.92
N ASN A 381 -5.92 3.80 28.71
CA ASN A 381 -6.43 5.07 28.21
C ASN A 381 -7.92 4.94 27.89
N LEU A 382 -8.76 5.29 28.87
CA LEU A 382 -10.20 5.13 28.79
C LEU A 382 -10.85 5.99 27.71
N ASP A 383 -10.35 7.21 27.47
CA ASP A 383 -10.89 8.11 26.45
C ASP A 383 -10.75 7.50 25.05
N ALA A 384 -9.54 7.04 24.70
CA ALA A 384 -9.28 6.35 23.44
C ALA A 384 -10.06 5.02 23.35
N TYR A 385 -10.19 4.28 24.45
CA TYR A 385 -10.93 3.03 24.49
C TYR A 385 -12.44 3.23 24.32
N TYR A 386 -13.04 4.27 24.89
CA TYR A 386 -14.46 4.55 24.69
C TYR A 386 -14.77 4.98 23.25
N ALA A 387 -13.87 5.75 22.63
CA ALA A 387 -13.93 6.02 21.20
C ALA A 387 -13.83 4.72 20.38
N TYR A 388 -12.89 3.85 20.74
CA TYR A 388 -12.72 2.55 20.10
C TYR A 388 -14.01 1.73 20.15
N VAL A 389 -14.63 1.62 21.32
CA VAL A 389 -15.91 0.92 21.53
C VAL A 389 -17.05 1.53 20.74
N ALA A 390 -17.17 2.86 20.73
CA ALA A 390 -18.22 3.53 19.98
C ALA A 390 -18.12 3.25 18.48
N ILE A 391 -16.91 3.31 17.90
CA ILE A 391 -16.73 3.13 16.46
C ILE A 391 -16.83 1.66 16.05
N TYR A 392 -16.21 0.71 16.75
CA TYR A 392 -16.31 -0.70 16.33
C TYR A 392 -17.75 -1.21 16.39
N GLN A 393 -18.57 -0.69 17.30
CA GLN A 393 -20.00 -0.99 17.35
C GLN A 393 -20.73 -0.33 16.17
N ALA A 394 -20.44 0.94 15.88
CA ALA A 394 -21.06 1.69 14.78
C ALA A 394 -20.81 1.05 13.40
N VAL A 395 -19.56 0.65 13.12
CA VAL A 395 -19.18 0.00 11.85
C VAL A 395 -19.34 -1.52 11.88
N HIS A 396 -19.90 -2.08 12.96
CA HIS A 396 -20.12 -3.52 13.13
C HIS A 396 -18.87 -4.39 12.88
N HIS A 397 -17.76 -4.06 13.55
CA HIS A 397 -16.52 -4.83 13.44
C HIS A 397 -16.58 -6.13 14.27
N GLY A 398 -17.26 -7.15 13.77
CA GLY A 398 -17.49 -8.40 14.50
C GLY A 398 -16.32 -9.40 14.54
N ASP A 399 -15.29 -9.23 13.71
CA ASP A 399 -14.07 -10.08 13.74
C ASP A 399 -13.03 -9.64 14.79
N ILE A 400 -13.35 -8.63 15.60
CA ILE A 400 -12.50 -8.05 16.66
C ILE A 400 -12.30 -8.97 17.89
N THR A 401 -12.91 -10.15 17.88
CA THR A 401 -13.04 -11.00 19.06
C THR A 401 -11.68 -11.50 19.56
N SER A 402 -10.93 -12.25 18.76
CA SER A 402 -9.63 -12.80 19.16
C SER A 402 -8.43 -12.05 18.55
N LYS A 403 -8.64 -11.27 17.49
CA LYS A 403 -7.63 -10.67 16.62
C LYS A 403 -8.13 -9.34 16.04
N ASN A 404 -7.38 -8.74 15.12
CA ASN A 404 -7.74 -7.51 14.38
C ASN A 404 -7.70 -6.25 15.26
N TRP A 405 -6.75 -6.21 16.20
CA TRP A 405 -6.46 -5.04 17.02
C TRP A 405 -5.02 -5.07 17.50
N PHE A 406 -4.56 -3.92 17.96
CA PHE A 406 -3.25 -3.73 18.56
C PHE A 406 -3.38 -3.31 20.02
N LEU A 407 -2.36 -3.66 20.81
CA LEU A 407 -2.09 -3.04 22.10
C LEU A 407 -0.84 -2.19 22.00
N TYR A 408 -0.98 -0.91 22.35
CA TYR A 408 0.11 0.03 22.46
C TYR A 408 0.33 0.37 23.94
N HIS A 409 1.56 0.23 24.40
CA HIS A 409 1.97 0.60 25.75
C HIS A 409 2.62 1.99 25.72
N HIS A 410 1.95 3.00 26.28
CA HIS A 410 2.41 4.38 26.21
C HIS A 410 3.54 4.66 27.23
N PRO A 411 4.79 4.88 26.79
CA PRO A 411 5.98 4.89 27.66
C PRO A 411 6.03 6.04 28.67
N GLN A 412 5.25 7.11 28.47
CA GLN A 412 5.27 8.28 29.36
C GLN A 412 4.13 8.28 30.39
N THR A 413 3.03 7.58 30.10
CA THR A 413 1.85 7.52 30.99
C THR A 413 1.64 6.15 31.62
N ASP A 414 2.37 5.14 31.13
CA ASP A 414 2.27 3.75 31.57
C ASP A 414 0.86 3.15 31.35
N GLN A 415 0.12 3.72 30.40
CA GLN A 415 -1.23 3.27 30.04
C GLN A 415 -1.23 2.48 28.73
N TRP A 416 -2.15 1.53 28.65
CA TRP A 416 -2.42 0.71 27.48
C TRP A 416 -3.54 1.29 26.63
N TRP A 417 -3.33 1.26 25.32
CA TRP A 417 -4.27 1.72 24.32
C TRP A 417 -4.62 0.55 23.41
N GLN A 418 -5.91 0.35 23.15
CA GLN A 418 -6.37 -0.59 22.14
C GLN A 418 -6.62 0.16 20.83
N LEU A 419 -5.98 -0.29 19.75
CA LEU A 419 -6.02 0.38 18.44
C LEU A 419 -6.58 -0.58 17.36
N PRO A 420 -7.35 -0.09 16.38
CA PRO A 420 -8.06 -0.93 15.42
C PRO A 420 -7.15 -1.41 14.29
N TRP A 421 -7.47 -2.56 13.70
CA TRP A 421 -6.79 -3.09 12.52
C TRP A 421 -7.72 -4.04 11.73
N ASP A 422 -7.41 -4.31 10.46
CA ASP A 422 -8.12 -5.29 9.62
C ASP A 422 -9.65 -5.07 9.62
N LEU A 423 -10.05 -3.91 9.09
CA LEU A 423 -11.42 -3.39 9.13
C LEU A 423 -12.21 -3.69 7.83
N ASP A 424 -11.78 -4.65 7.03
CA ASP A 424 -12.42 -5.01 5.76
C ASP A 424 -13.78 -5.70 5.98
N LEU A 425 -13.92 -6.44 7.08
CA LEU A 425 -15.15 -7.11 7.52
C LEU A 425 -15.99 -6.20 8.45
N THR A 426 -16.43 -5.06 7.92
CA THR A 426 -17.25 -4.05 8.61
C THR A 426 -18.47 -3.63 7.77
N TRP A 427 -19.27 -2.69 8.27
CA TRP A 427 -20.46 -2.11 7.63
C TRP A 427 -21.50 -3.16 7.22
N THR A 428 -21.53 -3.56 5.94
CA THR A 428 -22.50 -4.50 5.38
C THR A 428 -21.93 -5.92 5.26
N THR A 429 -20.67 -6.14 5.64
CA THR A 429 -20.06 -7.47 5.76
C THR A 429 -20.18 -8.00 7.18
N TYR A 430 -21.40 -8.37 7.57
CA TYR A 430 -21.66 -8.93 8.89
C TYR A 430 -20.88 -10.23 9.10
N TYR A 431 -19.92 -10.20 10.02
CA TYR A 431 -19.09 -11.34 10.39
C TYR A 431 -19.13 -11.55 11.90
N GLY A 432 -19.33 -12.79 12.35
CA GLY A 432 -19.40 -13.10 13.78
C GLY A 432 -20.75 -12.75 14.42
N ASN A 433 -20.73 -12.38 15.70
CA ASN A 433 -21.94 -12.09 16.48
C ASN A 433 -22.47 -10.67 16.19
N ASN A 434 -23.79 -10.48 16.27
CA ASN A 434 -24.46 -9.19 16.09
C ASN A 434 -24.18 -8.15 17.19
N ASP A 435 -23.48 -8.56 18.25
CA ASP A 435 -22.95 -7.68 19.29
C ASP A 435 -21.44 -7.96 19.42
N PRO A 436 -20.60 -7.24 18.66
CA PRO A 436 -19.15 -7.37 18.72
C PRO A 436 -18.65 -7.11 20.14
N SER A 437 -17.68 -7.91 20.59
CA SER A 437 -17.02 -7.70 21.88
C SER A 437 -15.51 -7.80 21.71
N ASP A 438 -14.80 -6.86 22.32
CA ASP A 438 -13.34 -6.86 22.42
C ASP A 438 -12.86 -7.53 23.74
N PRO A 439 -11.56 -7.81 23.91
CA PRO A 439 -11.03 -8.45 25.11
C PRO A 439 -11.32 -7.72 26.43
N PHE A 440 -11.28 -6.39 26.47
CA PHE A 440 -11.53 -5.62 27.69
C PHE A 440 -13.02 -5.62 28.05
N SER A 441 -13.91 -5.54 27.05
CA SER A 441 -15.36 -5.68 27.28
C SER A 441 -15.71 -7.05 27.90
N ARG A 442 -15.12 -8.14 27.37
CA ARG A 442 -15.29 -9.50 27.92
C ARG A 442 -14.64 -9.70 29.28
N ALA A 443 -13.58 -8.96 29.57
CA ALA A 443 -12.96 -8.89 30.88
C ALA A 443 -13.80 -8.13 31.92
N GLY A 444 -14.95 -7.57 31.52
CA GLY A 444 -15.92 -6.99 32.44
C GLY A 444 -15.68 -5.53 32.81
N ILE A 445 -14.91 -4.77 32.02
CA ILE A 445 -14.70 -3.33 32.24
C ILE A 445 -16.03 -2.58 32.46
N PHE A 446 -17.08 -2.96 31.73
CA PHE A 446 -18.42 -2.35 31.82
C PHE A 446 -19.36 -2.99 32.85
N TYR A 447 -18.89 -3.97 33.64
CA TYR A 447 -19.59 -4.36 34.89
C TYR A 447 -19.41 -3.30 35.98
N ASN A 448 -18.43 -2.40 35.82
CA ASN A 448 -18.34 -1.20 36.61
C ASN A 448 -19.32 -0.13 36.12
N ALA A 449 -20.29 0.23 36.96
CA ALA A 449 -21.36 1.17 36.58
C ALA A 449 -20.86 2.59 36.23
N ALA A 450 -19.74 3.05 36.81
CA ALA A 450 -19.18 4.37 36.49
C ALA A 450 -18.55 4.35 35.09
N LEU A 451 -17.71 3.36 34.80
CA LEU A 451 -17.09 3.21 33.47
C LEU A 451 -18.12 2.93 32.38
N ASP A 452 -19.18 2.16 32.67
CA ASP A 452 -20.28 1.95 31.74
C ASP A 452 -21.06 3.26 31.45
N LEU A 453 -21.26 4.11 32.47
CA LEU A 453 -21.88 5.42 32.30
C LEU A 453 -21.03 6.34 31.42
N GLU A 454 -19.73 6.40 31.66
CA GLU A 454 -18.77 7.18 30.85
C GLU A 454 -18.77 6.71 29.39
N LYS A 455 -18.67 5.39 29.16
CA LYS A 455 -18.79 4.80 27.82
C LYS A 455 -20.11 5.18 27.15
N ARG A 456 -21.25 5.09 27.85
CA ARG A 456 -22.55 5.49 27.28
C ARG A 456 -22.59 6.97 26.92
N ASN A 457 -21.95 7.84 27.71
CA ASN A 457 -21.84 9.26 27.39
C ASN A 457 -21.02 9.46 26.10
N ARG A 458 -19.88 8.77 25.96
CA ARG A 458 -19.06 8.82 24.75
C ARG A 458 -19.81 8.30 23.52
N ILE A 459 -20.56 7.20 23.65
CA ILE A 459 -21.40 6.68 22.55
C ILE A 459 -22.45 7.71 22.14
N ARG A 460 -23.12 8.38 23.08
CA ARG A 460 -24.11 9.42 22.75
C ARG A 460 -23.46 10.58 21.99
N GLU A 461 -22.29 11.03 22.43
CA GLU A 461 -21.52 12.07 21.74
C GLU A 461 -21.16 11.65 20.31
N VAL A 462 -20.64 10.44 20.11
CA VAL A 462 -20.29 9.92 18.78
C VAL A 462 -21.53 9.82 17.89
N VAL A 463 -22.65 9.30 18.40
CA VAL A 463 -23.92 9.24 17.64
C VAL A 463 -24.41 10.63 17.26
N ASP A 464 -24.35 11.59 18.17
CA ASP A 464 -24.83 12.96 17.93
C ASP A 464 -23.94 13.73 16.95
N LEU A 465 -22.62 13.58 17.04
CA LEU A 465 -21.65 14.41 16.28
C LEU A 465 -21.06 13.74 15.03
N LEU A 466 -21.07 12.41 14.93
CA LEU A 466 -20.37 11.66 13.87
C LEU A 466 -21.24 10.58 13.24
N PHE A 467 -21.82 9.68 14.03
CA PHE A 467 -22.61 8.54 13.58
C PHE A 467 -24.10 8.85 13.48
N ASN A 468 -24.40 9.84 12.63
CA ASN A 468 -25.75 10.23 12.23
C ASN A 468 -25.83 10.34 10.70
N VAL A 469 -27.06 10.40 10.17
CA VAL A 469 -27.33 10.40 8.71
C VAL A 469 -26.62 11.53 7.97
N GLU A 470 -26.52 12.71 8.58
CA GLU A 470 -25.87 13.87 7.94
C GLU A 470 -24.36 13.69 7.88
N GLN A 471 -23.71 13.45 9.02
CA GLN A 471 -22.25 13.43 9.12
C GLN A 471 -21.65 12.16 8.52
N THR A 472 -22.22 10.99 8.80
CA THR A 472 -21.77 9.74 8.18
C THR A 472 -22.12 9.69 6.69
N GLY A 473 -23.29 10.21 6.30
CA GLY A 473 -23.67 10.31 4.90
C GLY A 473 -22.71 11.19 4.10
N GLN A 474 -22.35 12.36 4.63
CA GLN A 474 -21.34 13.24 4.03
C GLN A 474 -19.97 12.56 3.92
N LEU A 475 -19.53 11.88 4.99
CA LEU A 475 -18.25 11.19 4.99
C LEU A 475 -18.20 10.07 3.93
N ILE A 476 -19.29 9.31 3.77
CA ILE A 476 -19.43 8.30 2.71
C ILE A 476 -19.34 8.96 1.33
N ASP A 477 -20.03 10.09 1.11
CA ASP A 477 -20.00 10.80 -0.17
C ASP A 477 -18.61 11.35 -0.50
N ASP A 478 -17.92 11.92 0.50
CA ASP A 478 -16.56 12.46 0.33
C ASP A 478 -15.58 11.37 -0.10
N TYR A 479 -15.63 10.19 0.52
CA TYR A 479 -14.77 9.06 0.15
C TYR A 479 -15.16 8.43 -1.19
N ALA A 480 -16.46 8.34 -1.48
CA ALA A 480 -16.93 7.88 -2.78
C ALA A 480 -16.45 8.80 -3.91
N ALA A 481 -16.41 10.12 -3.69
CA ALA A 481 -15.98 11.11 -4.66
C ALA A 481 -14.47 11.08 -4.97
N ILE A 482 -13.65 10.41 -4.14
CA ILE A 482 -12.21 10.21 -4.43
C ILE A 482 -12.04 9.23 -5.60
N ILE A 483 -12.87 8.19 -5.65
CA ILE A 483 -12.73 7.07 -6.60
C ILE A 483 -13.83 7.02 -7.66
N ASN A 484 -14.88 7.83 -7.52
CA ASN A 484 -15.99 7.89 -8.45
C ASN A 484 -16.38 9.34 -8.76
N ASP A 485 -16.93 9.60 -9.95
CA ASP A 485 -17.42 10.93 -10.30
C ASP A 485 -18.82 11.16 -9.73
N PRO A 486 -19.00 12.09 -8.76
CA PRO A 486 -20.32 12.38 -8.20
C PRO A 486 -21.28 13.01 -9.21
N ALA A 487 -20.79 13.60 -10.31
CA ALA A 487 -21.61 14.11 -11.40
C ALA A 487 -22.10 13.00 -12.35
N GLY A 488 -21.60 11.76 -12.17
CA GLY A 488 -21.84 10.63 -13.05
C GLY A 488 -20.93 10.63 -14.27
N GLY A 489 -20.53 9.45 -14.73
CA GLY A 489 -19.57 9.29 -15.81
C GLY A 489 -18.74 8.02 -15.62
N LEU A 490 -17.73 7.84 -16.47
CA LEU A 490 -16.76 6.77 -16.26
C LEU A 490 -15.80 7.17 -15.14
N SER A 491 -15.51 6.23 -14.25
CA SER A 491 -14.53 6.42 -13.18
C SER A 491 -13.48 5.32 -13.13
N ILE A 492 -12.49 5.50 -12.24
CA ILE A 492 -11.49 4.46 -11.99
C ILE A 492 -12.12 3.20 -11.37
N VAL A 493 -13.26 3.32 -10.68
CA VAL A 493 -14.04 2.18 -10.19
C VAL A 493 -14.59 1.37 -11.36
N ASP A 494 -15.10 2.00 -12.41
CA ASP A 494 -15.59 1.31 -13.60
C ASP A 494 -14.47 0.59 -14.35
N ALA A 495 -13.29 1.22 -14.45
CA ALA A 495 -12.11 0.60 -15.05
C ALA A 495 -11.64 -0.61 -14.23
N ASP A 496 -11.64 -0.52 -12.90
CA ASP A 496 -11.28 -1.63 -12.01
C ASP A 496 -12.30 -2.78 -12.07
N ARG A 497 -13.58 -2.48 -12.28
CA ARG A 497 -14.60 -3.50 -12.58
C ARG A 497 -14.31 -4.22 -13.88
N ALA A 498 -14.03 -3.48 -14.95
CA ALA A 498 -13.63 -4.06 -16.22
C ALA A 498 -12.34 -4.88 -16.10
N MET A 499 -11.42 -4.50 -15.22
CA MET A 499 -10.21 -5.26 -14.97
C MET A 499 -10.46 -6.56 -14.18
N TRP A 500 -11.32 -6.54 -13.15
CA TRP A 500 -11.36 -7.64 -12.17
C TRP A 500 -12.65 -8.45 -12.09
N ASP A 501 -13.81 -7.92 -12.51
CA ASP A 501 -15.10 -8.63 -12.33
C ASP A 501 -15.15 -9.95 -13.11
N TYR A 502 -14.51 -10.01 -14.27
CA TYR A 502 -14.43 -11.22 -15.11
C TYR A 502 -12.99 -11.60 -15.48
N HIS A 503 -12.00 -11.16 -14.68
CA HIS A 503 -10.61 -11.56 -14.88
C HIS A 503 -10.49 -13.09 -14.95
N TRP A 504 -9.60 -13.61 -15.82
CA TRP A 504 -9.47 -15.06 -16.02
C TRP A 504 -9.13 -15.81 -14.72
N VAL A 505 -8.35 -15.19 -13.84
CA VAL A 505 -7.99 -15.74 -12.51
C VAL A 505 -9.16 -15.83 -11.53
N MET A 506 -10.26 -15.11 -11.79
CA MET A 506 -11.49 -15.21 -11.03
C MET A 506 -12.33 -16.42 -11.43
N ALA A 507 -12.09 -17.01 -12.61
CA ALA A 507 -12.83 -18.17 -13.10
C ALA A 507 -12.51 -19.44 -12.31
N ASP A 508 -13.47 -20.36 -12.22
CA ASP A 508 -13.26 -21.65 -11.57
C ASP A 508 -12.19 -22.49 -12.27
N ALA A 509 -11.99 -22.31 -13.58
CA ALA A 509 -10.93 -22.97 -14.32
C ALA A 509 -9.51 -22.57 -13.85
N ALA A 510 -9.35 -21.41 -13.21
CA ALA A 510 -8.07 -20.97 -12.64
C ALA A 510 -7.73 -21.70 -11.33
N CYS A 511 -8.68 -22.47 -10.79
CA CYS A 511 -8.54 -23.17 -9.53
C CYS A 511 -7.38 -24.18 -9.52
N GLY A 512 -6.71 -24.27 -8.38
CA GLY A 512 -5.60 -25.19 -8.12
C GLY A 512 -4.29 -24.67 -8.70
N ARG A 513 -4.30 -24.16 -9.94
CA ARG A 513 -3.09 -23.63 -10.57
C ARG A 513 -2.76 -22.20 -10.17
N TYR A 514 -3.72 -21.29 -10.29
CA TYR A 514 -3.50 -19.85 -10.06
C TYR A 514 -4.16 -19.31 -8.78
N ARG A 515 -5.08 -20.09 -8.21
CA ARG A 515 -5.84 -19.72 -7.01
C ARG A 515 -6.14 -20.95 -6.17
N ASP A 516 -6.13 -20.79 -4.85
CA ASP A 516 -6.50 -21.84 -3.89
C ASP A 516 -7.89 -21.66 -3.31
N ASN A 517 -8.37 -22.67 -2.58
CA ASN A 517 -9.62 -22.66 -1.81
C ASN A 517 -10.88 -22.35 -2.65
N CYS A 518 -10.94 -22.80 -3.90
CA CYS A 518 -11.99 -22.37 -4.83
C CYS A 518 -13.41 -22.82 -4.44
N GLY A 519 -13.56 -23.85 -3.60
CA GLY A 519 -14.85 -24.26 -3.05
C GLY A 519 -15.35 -23.38 -1.89
N SER A 520 -14.61 -22.34 -1.50
CA SER A 520 -14.96 -21.45 -0.37
C SER A 520 -15.63 -20.14 -0.79
N ASP A 521 -15.97 -19.99 -2.08
CA ASP A 521 -16.64 -18.81 -2.65
C ASP A 521 -15.91 -17.48 -2.37
N LYS A 522 -14.60 -17.49 -2.11
CA LYS A 522 -13.82 -16.28 -1.81
C LYS A 522 -13.47 -15.44 -3.04
N ALA A 523 -13.63 -16.00 -4.23
CA ALA A 523 -13.52 -15.31 -5.50
C ALA A 523 -14.52 -15.91 -6.50
N GLY A 524 -14.82 -15.16 -7.56
CA GLY A 524 -15.64 -15.64 -8.67
C GLY A 524 -16.05 -14.53 -9.60
N GLN A 525 -16.26 -14.89 -10.87
CA GLN A 525 -16.64 -13.94 -11.91
C GLN A 525 -18.07 -13.43 -11.71
N GLY A 526 -18.28 -12.13 -11.92
CA GLY A 526 -19.60 -11.53 -11.90
C GLY A 526 -20.34 -11.69 -10.57
N ARG A 527 -19.63 -11.71 -9.43
CA ARG A 527 -20.23 -11.80 -8.09
C ARG A 527 -20.49 -10.45 -7.44
N PHE A 528 -19.67 -9.46 -7.76
CA PHE A 528 -19.67 -8.20 -7.04
C PHE A 528 -20.91 -7.34 -7.32
N TYR A 529 -21.20 -6.44 -6.37
CA TYR A 529 -22.38 -5.57 -6.30
C TYR A 529 -23.73 -6.31 -6.24
N GLN A 530 -23.73 -7.61 -5.96
CA GLN A 530 -24.96 -8.38 -5.75
C GLN A 530 -25.70 -7.92 -4.50
N GLU A 531 -25.01 -7.54 -3.43
CA GLU A 531 -25.64 -6.99 -2.22
C GLU A 531 -26.50 -5.75 -2.54
N ALA A 532 -26.06 -4.87 -3.44
CA ALA A 532 -26.86 -3.73 -3.88
C ALA A 532 -28.20 -4.19 -4.51
N VAL A 533 -28.17 -5.22 -5.35
CA VAL A 533 -29.37 -5.79 -5.96
C VAL A 533 -30.28 -6.43 -4.92
N ASP A 534 -29.71 -7.16 -3.97
CA ASP A 534 -30.45 -7.81 -2.89
C ASP A 534 -31.17 -6.77 -2.00
N ARG A 535 -30.59 -5.57 -1.90
CA ARG A 535 -31.16 -4.37 -1.26
C ARG A 535 -32.03 -3.52 -2.19
N ARG A 536 -32.29 -3.97 -3.42
CA ARG A 536 -33.13 -3.33 -4.45
C ARG A 536 -32.56 -2.03 -5.03
N TYR A 537 -31.25 -1.90 -5.03
CA TYR A 537 -30.50 -0.87 -5.75
C TYR A 537 -29.90 -1.41 -7.05
N GLU A 538 -29.32 -0.51 -7.84
CA GLU A 538 -28.62 -0.87 -9.07
C GLU A 538 -27.37 -1.70 -8.76
N ARG A 539 -27.00 -2.62 -9.67
CA ARG A 539 -25.79 -3.44 -9.56
C ARG A 539 -24.53 -2.64 -9.90
N SER A 540 -24.24 -1.64 -9.08
CA SER A 540 -23.16 -0.69 -9.29
C SER A 540 -22.50 -0.27 -7.97
N PHE A 541 -21.42 0.50 -8.09
CA PHE A 541 -20.77 1.11 -6.93
C PHE A 541 -21.70 2.12 -6.24
N GLU A 542 -22.41 2.97 -6.99
CA GLU A 542 -23.40 3.91 -6.47
C GLU A 542 -24.55 3.20 -5.77
N GLY A 543 -24.96 2.03 -6.28
CA GLY A 543 -25.91 1.16 -5.62
C GLY A 543 -25.41 0.72 -4.24
N MET A 544 -24.14 0.34 -4.13
CA MET A 544 -23.52 0.00 -2.84
C MET A 544 -23.34 1.21 -1.92
N VAL A 545 -22.99 2.39 -2.44
CA VAL A 545 -22.95 3.63 -1.65
C VAL A 545 -24.31 3.90 -0.98
N LYS A 546 -25.42 3.59 -1.66
CA LYS A 546 -26.78 3.66 -1.08
C LYS A 546 -27.09 2.56 -0.06
N VAL A 547 -26.37 1.44 -0.07
CA VAL A 547 -26.51 0.40 0.97
C VAL A 547 -25.78 0.82 2.25
N MET A 548 -24.68 1.56 2.14
CA MET A 548 -23.90 2.04 3.29
C MET A 548 -24.63 3.11 4.12
N LYS A 549 -25.53 3.86 3.48
CA LYS A 549 -26.36 4.91 4.10
C LYS A 549 -27.67 4.34 4.61
#